data_AF-A0A935B9P9-F1
#
_entry.id   AF-A0A935B9P9-F1
#
_cell.length_a   1.000
_cell.length_b   1.000
_cell.length_c   1.000
_cell.angle_alpha   90.00
_cell.angle_beta   90.00
_cell.angle_gamma   90.00
#
_symmetry.space_group_name_H-M   'P 1'
#
loop_
_entity.id
_entity.type
_entity.pdbx_description
1 polymer ?
#
loop_
_entity_poly.entity_id
_entity_poly.type
_entity_poly.pdbx_seq_one_letter_code
_entity_poly.pdbx_strand_id
1 'polypeptide(L)' 'MISKIILAIGILDVLLGLAIALISAALVPLTDGRTSWNEAMLGIIPGIVILVISFLIALIGVIMVIMGRKKSQN' A
#
# COMPACT_ATOMS: atom_id res chain seq x y z
N MET A 1 -16.40 -5.89 14.05
CA MET A 1 -16.57 -5.09 12.81
C MET A 1 -15.36 -4.19 12.55
N ILE A 2 -14.90 -3.42 13.53
CA ILE A 2 -13.72 -2.52 13.43
C ILE A 2 -12.47 -3.19 12.83
N SER A 3 -12.12 -4.41 13.25
CA SER A 3 -10.94 -5.12 12.70
C SER A 3 -11.01 -5.38 11.19
N LYS A 4 -12.21 -5.66 10.66
CA LYS A 4 -12.43 -5.84 9.21
C LYS A 4 -12.29 -4.52 8.46
N ILE A 5 -12.72 -3.41 9.07
CA ILE A 5 -12.61 -2.07 8.49
C ILE A 5 -11.15 -1.66 8.41
N ILE A 6 -10.37 -1.84 9.49
CA ILE A 6 -8.93 -1.55 9.52
C ILE A 6 -8.20 -2.36 8.45
N LEU A 7 -8.54 -3.66 8.32
CA LEU A 7 -7.97 -4.51 7.28
C LEU A 7 -8.31 -4.02 5.87
N ALA A 8 -9.58 -3.64 5.63
CA ALA A 8 -10.01 -3.15 4.33
C ALA A 8 -9.30 -1.84 3.94
N ILE A 9 -9.18 -0.89 4.88
CA ILE A 9 -8.44 0.36 4.67
C ILE A 9 -6.97 0.06 4.36
N GLY A 10 -6.32 -0.79 5.16
CA GLY A 10 -4.93 -1.16 4.93
C GLY A 10 -4.70 -1.78 3.54
N ILE A 11 -5.61 -2.66 3.08
CA ILE A 11 -5.52 -3.24 1.74
C ILE A 11 -5.69 -2.17 0.65
N LEU A 12 -6.68 -1.28 0.79
CA LEU A 12 -6.91 -0.21 -0.17
C LEU A 12 -5.71 0.73 -0.27
N ASP A 13 -5.10 1.08 0.86
CA ASP A 13 -3.93 1.95 0.87
C ASP A 13 -2.69 1.24 0.29
N VAL A 14 -2.55 -0.08 0.48
CA VAL A 14 -1.49 -0.87 -0.18
C VAL A 14 -1.68 -0.82 -1.69
N LEU A 15 -2.89 -1.01 -2.19
CA LEU A 15 -3.19 -0.93 -3.62
C LEU A 15 -2.90 0.47 -4.17
N LEU A 16 -3.24 1.52 -3.41
CA LEU A 16 -2.95 2.90 -3.77
C LEU A 16 -1.44 3.17 -3.83
N GLY A 17 -0.68 2.81 -2.79
CA GLY A 17 0.77 2.99 -2.76
C GLY A 17 1.48 2.24 -3.88
N LEU A 18 1.02 1.02 -4.17
CA LEU A 18 1.53 0.20 -5.28
C LEU A 18 1.26 0.88 -6.63
N ALA A 19 0.03 1.34 -6.84
CA ALA A 19 -0.36 2.01 -8.07
C ALA A 19 0.48 3.28 -8.29
N ILE A 20 0.66 4.11 -7.27
CA ILE A 20 1.48 5.32 -7.36
C ILE A 20 2.92 4.96 -7.74
N ALA A 21 3.56 4.04 -7.01
CA ALA A 21 4.95 3.67 -7.26
C ALA A 21 5.15 3.06 -8.67
N LEU A 22 4.26 2.15 -9.08
CA LEU A 22 4.34 1.50 -10.38
C LEU A 22 4.06 2.46 -11.53
N ILE A 23 3.04 3.32 -11.42
CA ILE A 23 2.74 4.32 -12.45
C ILE A 23 3.91 5.30 -12.58
N SER A 24 4.46 5.78 -11.46
CA SER A 24 5.62 6.68 -11.50
C SER A 24 6.84 6.04 -12.13
N ALA A 25 7.13 4.77 -11.82
CA ALA A 25 8.23 4.04 -12.46
C ALA A 25 7.97 3.78 -13.95
N ALA A 26 6.72 3.49 -14.32
CA ALA A 26 6.32 3.21 -15.69
C ALA A 26 6.32 4.45 -16.59
N LEU A 27 6.19 5.67 -16.03
CA LEU A 27 6.26 6.91 -16.81
C LEU A 27 7.57 7.03 -17.59
N VAL A 28 8.70 6.59 -17.04
CA VAL A 28 10.01 6.71 -17.71
C VAL A 28 10.06 5.92 -19.02
N PRO A 29 9.81 4.59 -19.03
CA PRO A 29 9.80 3.82 -20.28
C PRO A 29 8.58 4.10 -21.17
N LEU A 30 7.40 4.45 -20.61
CA LEU A 30 6.18 4.64 -21.40
C LEU A 30 6.08 6.01 -22.09
N THR A 31 6.91 6.98 -21.69
CA THR A 31 6.95 8.31 -22.29
C THR A 31 8.17 8.53 -23.17
N ASP A 32 8.85 7.47 -23.59
CA ASP A 32 10.07 7.51 -24.42
C ASP A 32 11.14 8.46 -23.86
N GLY A 33 11.30 8.48 -22.53
CA GLY A 33 12.29 9.32 -21.84
C GLY A 33 11.91 10.80 -21.72
N ARG A 34 10.67 11.20 -22.01
CA ARG A 34 10.18 12.57 -21.73
C ARG A 34 10.13 12.88 -20.23
N THR A 35 9.97 11.85 -19.40
CA THR A 35 10.12 11.95 -17.94
C THR A 35 11.45 11.35 -17.51
N SER A 36 12.25 12.13 -16.78
CA SER A 36 13.52 11.64 -16.25
C SER A 36 13.31 10.74 -15.02
N TRP A 37 14.27 9.85 -14.75
CA TRP A 37 14.24 9.04 -13.51
C TRP A 37 14.21 9.91 -12.25
N ASN A 38 14.84 11.08 -12.29
CA ASN A 38 14.89 11.99 -11.15
C ASN A 38 13.52 12.64 -10.86
N GLU A 39 12.74 12.94 -11.90
CA GLU A 39 11.35 13.38 -11.77
C GLU A 39 10.44 12.23 -11.31
N ALA A 40 10.60 11.04 -11.90
CA ALA A 40 9.81 9.87 -11.51
C ALA A 40 10.03 9.47 -10.03
N MET A 41 11.24 9.68 -9.49
CA MET A 41 11.55 9.45 -8.08
C MET A 41 10.66 10.24 -7.13
N LEU A 42 10.17 11.42 -7.54
CA LEU A 42 9.24 12.22 -6.73
C LEU A 42 7.89 11.53 -6.51
N GLY A 43 7.48 10.62 -7.41
CA GLY A 43 6.30 9.79 -7.22
C GLY A 43 6.61 8.42 -6.61
N ILE A 44 7.74 7.81 -7.02
CA ILE A 44 8.15 6.49 -6.54
C ILE A 44 8.42 6.50 -5.04
N ILE A 45 9.21 7.45 -4.54
CA ILE A 45 9.61 7.48 -3.13
C ILE A 45 8.40 7.64 -2.21
N PRO A 46 7.51 8.64 -2.39
CA PRO A 46 6.32 8.75 -1.57
C PRO A 46 5.39 7.54 -1.73
N GLY A 47 5.27 6.99 -2.94
CA GLY A 47 4.49 5.78 -3.20
C GLY A 47 4.97 4.58 -2.38
N ILE A 48 6.29 4.35 -2.31
CA ILE A 48 6.90 3.30 -1.49
C ILE A 48 6.69 3.57 0.00
N VAL A 49 6.84 4.82 0.46
CA VAL A 49 6.61 5.18 1.86
C VAL A 49 5.17 4.88 2.27
N ILE A 50 4.19 5.28 1.44
CA ILE A 50 2.78 4.95 1.66
C ILE A 50 2.61 3.44 1.68
N LEU A 51 3.12 2.71 0.68
CA LEU A 51 3.02 1.26 0.59
C LEU A 51 3.49 0.55 1.89
N VAL A 52 4.64 0.95 2.44
CA VAL A 52 5.19 0.37 3.67
C VAL A 52 4.27 0.64 4.86
N ILE A 53 3.80 1.88 5.02
CA ILE A 53 2.90 2.24 6.13
C ILE A 53 1.58 1.46 6.00
N SER A 54 1.01 1.43 4.80
CA SER A 54 -0.24 0.71 4.51
C SER A 54 -0.11 -0.79 4.76
N PHE A 55 1.03 -1.38 4.41
CA PHE A 55 1.31 -2.78 4.68
C PHE A 55 1.31 -3.08 6.18
N LEU A 56 1.91 -2.21 7.00
CA LEU A 56 1.88 -2.35 8.46
C LEU A 56 0.45 -2.25 9.02
N ILE A 57 -0.36 -1.33 8.51
CA ILE A 57 -1.78 -1.20 8.90
C ILE A 57 -2.56 -2.46 8.51
N ALA A 58 -2.37 -2.96 7.30
CA ALA A 58 -2.99 -4.19 6.84
C ALA A 58 -2.58 -5.38 7.73
N LEU A 59 -1.30 -5.50 8.07
CA LEU A 59 -0.78 -6.54 8.96
C LEU A 59 -1.43 -6.48 10.36
N ILE A 60 -1.55 -5.28 10.94
CA ILE A 60 -2.27 -5.07 12.22
C ILE A 60 -3.73 -5.52 12.07
N GLY A 61 -4.40 -5.13 10.98
CA GLY A 61 -5.76 -5.57 10.68
C GLY A 61 -5.89 -7.09 10.63
N VAL A 62 -4.96 -7.78 9.96
CA VAL A 62 -4.91 -9.25 9.90
C VAL A 62 -4.76 -9.85 11.30
N ILE A 63 -3.80 -9.38 12.09
CA ILE A 63 -3.55 -9.85 13.46
C ILE A 63 -4.82 -9.71 14.32
N MET A 64 -5.46 -8.53 14.28
CA MET A 64 -6.70 -8.29 15.04
C MET A 64 -7.85 -9.20 14.60
N VAL A 65 -7.99 -9.47 13.30
CA VAL A 65 -9.00 -10.40 12.78
C VAL A 65 -8.74 -11.83 13.26
N ILE A 66 -7.49 -12.30 13.23
CA ILE A 66 -7.11 -13.65 13.68
C ILE A 66 -7.33 -13.80 15.19
N MET A 67 -6.83 -12.85 16.00
CA MET A 67 -6.99 -12.88 17.45
C MET A 67 -8.46 -12.80 17.87
N GLY A 68 -9.25 -11.98 17.18
CA GLY A 68 -10.69 -11.87 17.42
C GLY A 68 -11.44 -13.17 17.14
N ARG A 69 -11.03 -13.94 16.12
CA ARG A 69 -11.61 -15.28 15.83
C ARG A 69 -11.25 -16.29 16.92
N LYS A 70 -10.00 -16.29 17.39
CA LYS A 70 -9.52 -17.20 18.43
C LYS A 70 -10.27 -17.01 19.76
N LYS A 71 -10.54 -15.76 20.15
CA LYS A 71 -11.29 -15.44 21.38
C LYS A 71 -12.78 -15.83 21.30
N SER A 72 -13.35 -15.88 20.10
CA SER A 72 -14.76 -16.24 19.91
C SER A 72 -15.01 -17.76 19.85
N GLN A 73 -13.95 -18.57 19.75
CA GLN A 73 -14.02 -20.04 19.70
C GLN A 73 -13.65 -20.73 21.02
N ASN A 74 -13.17 -19.98 22.02
CA ASN A 74 -12.98 -20.42 23.41
C ASN A 74 -14.10 -19.87 24.28
#